data_AF-A0AAD4S8X8-F1
#
_entry.id   AF-A0AAD4S8X8-F1
#
_cell.length_a   1.000
_cell.length_b   1.000
_cell.length_c   1.000
_cell.angle_alpha   90.00
_cell.angle_beta   90.00
_cell.angle_gamma   90.00
#
_symmetry.space_group_name_H-M   'P 1'
#
loop_
_entity.id
_entity.type
_entity.pdbx_description
1 polymer ?
#
loop_
_entity_poly.entity_id
_entity_poly.type
_entity_poly.pdbx_seq_one_letter_code
_entity_poly.pdbx_strand_id
1 'polypeptide(L)' 'MGHRRFLRDRSHPYRRKTSQFNGSKDFTVAPRRLSGAELFNKTATADIEFGKLVKRPAIESLWSK' A
#
# COMPACT_ATOMS: atom_id res chain seq x y z
N MET A 1 7.64 1.50 3.34
CA MET A 1 7.38 1.85 1.92
C MET A 1 8.55 2.68 1.40
N GLY A 2 9.24 2.25 0.35
CA GLY A 2 10.41 2.99 -0.18
C GLY A 2 10.00 4.29 -0.85
N HIS A 3 10.18 5.44 -0.21
CA HIS A 3 9.76 6.75 -0.77
C HIS A 3 10.52 7.08 -2.06
N ARG A 4 11.76 6.60 -2.16
CA ARG A 4 12.66 6.84 -3.29
C ARG A 4 12.42 5.88 -4.46
N ARG A 5 11.60 4.84 -4.26
CA ARG A 5 11.19 3.87 -5.28
C ARG A 5 10.50 4.52 -6.48
N PHE A 6 9.77 5.60 -6.27
CA PHE A 6 9.02 6.30 -7.32
C PHE A 6 9.87 7.26 -8.17
N LEU A 7 11.13 7.48 -7.79
CA LEU A 7 12.07 8.23 -8.62
C LEU A 7 12.37 7.41 -9.88
N ARG A 8 12.02 7.99 -11.05
CA ARG A 8 12.00 7.30 -12.35
C ARG A 8 13.35 6.69 -12.72
N ASP A 9 14.42 7.45 -12.54
CA ASP A 9 15.78 6.99 -12.83
C ASP A 9 16.41 6.31 -11.60
N ARG A 10 17.16 5.23 -11.83
CA ARG A 10 18.01 4.60 -10.83
C ARG A 10 19.20 5.50 -10.45
N SER A 11 19.66 6.35 -11.37
CA SER A 11 20.74 7.31 -11.13
C SER A 11 20.30 8.59 -10.42
N HIS A 12 19.00 8.75 -10.14
CA HIS A 12 18.43 9.97 -9.60
C HIS A 12 19.16 10.45 -8.31
N PRO A 13 19.60 11.72 -8.22
CA PRO A 13 20.42 12.21 -7.10
C PRO A 13 19.83 11.93 -5.71
N TYR A 14 18.52 12.13 -5.55
CA TYR A 14 17.82 11.83 -4.30
C TYR A 14 17.82 10.36 -3.89
N ARG A 15 18.00 9.37 -4.80
CA ARG A 15 18.13 7.95 -4.41
C ARG A 15 19.35 7.68 -3.52
N ARG A 16 20.40 8.51 -3.64
CA ARG A 16 21.65 8.42 -2.87
C ARG A 16 21.57 9.12 -1.50
N LYS A 17 20.61 10.01 -1.31
CA LYS A 17 20.44 10.78 -0.07
C LYS A 17 19.69 9.97 0.97
N THR A 18 20.32 8.95 1.56
CA THR A 18 19.66 8.08 2.55
C THR A 18 19.27 8.81 3.83
N SER A 19 20.12 9.75 4.28
CA SER A 19 19.93 10.52 5.53
C SER A 19 18.72 11.45 5.52
N GLN A 20 18.35 12.02 4.35
CA GLN A 20 17.19 12.91 4.21
C GLN A 20 15.85 12.15 4.19
N PHE A 21 15.90 10.82 4.21
CA PHE A 21 14.74 9.96 4.18
C PHE A 21 14.77 9.05 5.42
N ASN A 22 14.82 7.73 5.22
CA ASN A 22 14.71 6.73 6.29
C ASN A 22 16.02 5.98 6.56
N GLY A 23 17.16 6.51 6.12
CA GLY A 23 18.49 5.90 6.33
C GLY A 23 18.77 4.60 5.56
N SER A 24 17.73 3.85 5.16
CA SER A 24 17.85 2.61 4.41
C SER A 24 18.23 2.86 2.95
N LYS A 25 18.94 1.93 2.30
CA LYS A 25 19.13 1.92 0.83
C LYS A 25 17.86 1.39 0.16
N ASP A 26 17.48 1.99 -0.98
CA ASP A 26 16.29 1.60 -1.73
C ASP A 26 16.70 1.18 -3.14
N PHE A 27 16.83 -0.12 -3.34
CA PHE A 27 17.19 -0.75 -4.60
C PHE A 27 15.98 -1.17 -5.44
N THR A 28 14.78 -0.93 -4.91
CA THR A 28 13.55 -1.39 -5.54
C THR A 28 13.25 -0.55 -6.78
N VAL A 29 12.75 -1.23 -7.81
CA VAL A 29 12.32 -0.59 -9.06
C VAL A 29 10.96 0.06 -8.85
N ALA A 30 10.75 1.20 -9.52
CA ALA A 30 9.44 1.85 -9.56
C ALA A 30 8.36 0.83 -9.97
N PRO A 31 7.19 0.81 -9.31
CA PRO A 31 6.08 -0.03 -9.77
C PRO A 31 5.73 0.30 -11.22
N ARG A 32 5.32 -0.72 -11.98
CA ARG A 32 4.75 -0.50 -13.32
C ARG A 32 3.53 0.41 -13.19
N ARG A 33 3.44 1.45 -14.03
CA ARG A 33 2.23 2.25 -14.15
C ARG A 33 1.13 1.37 -14.74
N LEU A 34 -0.03 1.36 -14.09
CA LEU A 34 -1.21 0.68 -14.60
C LEU A 34 -2.09 1.72 -15.30
N SER A 35 -2.68 1.33 -16.42
CA SER A 35 -3.75 2.10 -17.05
C SER A 35 -5.02 2.08 -16.19
N GLY A 36 -5.96 2.99 -16.48
CA GLY A 36 -7.25 3.01 -15.78
C GLY A 36 -8.00 1.67 -15.89
N ALA A 37 -8.00 1.06 -17.08
CA ALA A 37 -8.63 -0.24 -17.31
C ALA A 37 -7.96 -1.37 -16.51
N GLU A 38 -6.62 -1.41 -16.48
CA GLU A 38 -5.88 -2.41 -15.69
C GLU A 38 -6.11 -2.24 -14.18
N LEU A 39 -6.17 -1.00 -13.71
CA LEU A 39 -6.48 -0.70 -12.31
C LEU A 39 -7.89 -1.18 -11.97
N PHE A 40 -8.87 -0.83 -12.81
CA PHE A 40 -10.27 -1.22 -12.67
C PHE A 40 -10.43 -2.73 -12.58
N ASN A 41 -9.85 -3.48 -13.53
CA ASN A 41 -9.94 -4.94 -13.55
C ASN A 41 -9.32 -5.58 -12.29
N LYS A 42 -8.22 -5.02 -11.78
CA LYS A 42 -7.59 -5.50 -10.53
C LYS A 42 -8.44 -5.23 -9.29
N THR A 43 -9.11 -4.08 -9.24
CA THR A 43 -9.96 -3.73 -8.10
C THR A 43 -11.33 -4.38 -8.18
N ALA A 44 -11.80 -4.72 -9.37
CA ALA A 44 -13.13 -5.30 -9.59
C ALA A 44 -13.31 -6.67 -8.91
N THR A 45 -12.22 -7.42 -8.71
CA THR A 45 -12.24 -8.73 -8.04
C THR A 45 -11.85 -8.65 -6.57
N ALA A 46 -11.58 -7.46 -6.03
CA ALA A 46 -11.28 -7.33 -4.61
C ALA A 46 -12.59 -7.37 -3.83
N ASP A 47 -12.61 -8.09 -2.70
CA ASP A 47 -13.68 -8.00 -1.71
C ASP A 47 -13.59 -6.62 -1.04
N ILE A 48 -14.24 -5.63 -1.64
CA ILE A 48 -14.22 -4.26 -1.13
C ILE A 48 -15.49 -4.04 -0.31
N GLU A 49 -15.36 -4.13 1.01
CA GLU A 49 -16.40 -3.65 1.93
C GLU A 49 -16.44 -2.12 1.90
N PHE A 50 -17.30 -1.55 1.05
CA PHE A 50 -17.60 -0.13 1.08
C PHE A 50 -18.73 0.15 2.08
N GLY A 51 -18.40 0.63 3.28
CA GLY A 51 -19.41 1.05 4.26
C GLY A 51 -18.89 1.21 5.69
N LYS A 52 -19.77 1.63 6.61
CA LYS A 52 -19.53 1.47 8.05
C LYS A 52 -19.68 -0.01 8.39
N LEU A 53 -18.72 -0.56 9.14
CA LEU A 53 -18.78 -1.93 9.68
C LEU A 53 -20.16 -2.21 10.27
N VAL A 54 -20.90 -3.13 9.64
CA VAL A 54 -22.05 -3.77 10.29
C VAL A 54 -21.49 -4.40 11.56
N LYS A 55 -22.02 -4.02 12.73
CA LYS A 55 -21.62 -4.64 13.99
C LYS A 55 -21.82 -6.15 13.84
N ARG A 56 -20.72 -6.90 13.86
CA ARG A 56 -20.78 -8.36 13.97
C ARG A 56 -21.62 -8.66 15.23
N PRO A 57 -22.57 -9.62 15.18
CA PRO A 57 -23.34 -9.96 16.36
C PRO A 57 -22.36 -10.25 17.50
N ALA A 58 -22.64 -9.70 18.68
CA ALA A 58 -21.79 -9.90 19.83
C ALA A 58 -21.55 -11.40 19.98
N ILE A 59 -20.29 -11.81 19.97
CA ILE A 59 -19.93 -13.13 20.45
C ILE A 59 -20.51 -13.19 21.85
N GLU A 60 -21.43 -14.12 22.11
CA GLU A 60 -21.93 -14.35 23.46
C GLU A 60 -20.71 -14.66 24.33
N SER A 61 -20.30 -13.67 25.12
CA SER A 61 -19.20 -13.78 26.05
C SER A 61 -19.64 -14.77 27.13
N LEU A 62 -18.90 -15.87 27.27
CA LEU A 62 -19.04 -16.87 28.35
C LEU A 62 -18.81 -16.28 29.76
N TRP A 63 -18.51 -14.99 29.87
CA TRP A 63 -18.24 -14.29 31.13
C TRP A 63 -19.30 -13.26 31.51
N SER A 64 -20.44 -13.20 30.83
CA SER A 64 -21.60 -12.50 31.40
C SER A 64 -22.28 -13.44 32.39
N LYS A 65 -22.03 -13.22 33.69
CA LYS A 65 -22.67 -13.91 34.81
C LYS A 65 -23.45 -12.92 35.64
#